data_AF-A0ABD2KE34-F1
#
_entry.id   AF-A0ABD2KE34-F1
#
_cell.length_a   1.000
_cell.length_b   1.000
_cell.length_c   1.000
_cell.angle_alpha   90.00
_cell.angle_beta   90.00
_cell.angle_gamma   90.00
#
_symmetry.space_group_name_H-M   'P 1'
#
loop_
_entity.id
_entity.type
_entity.pdbx_description
1 polymer ?
#
loop_
_entity_poly.entity_id
_entity_poly.type
_entity_poly.pdbx_seq_one_letter_code
_entity_poly.pdbx_strand_id
1 'polypeptide(L)'
;MASINTSTNDPLYLAYRFAGPSADLIVPAVALNFVALVGIVLNGTVLFVTVKSNSLRGSANFLMALICFCELVHQIGHTFFLVVVISGINFISLLTADLIMTPMLFASSCSLMAMFCAAFDRLFAVALPFKHSSIFAQYKLPYLLGHLLICVIYGAFTLNYVLGFAFENAGNPTTGVVAETFMGPVGYKFFAGTFIISLGSTCCYMSIFVIIRCKNGVTEQTNTRVLRSLVIILSINIGGYLFTMVMYQLLYAFGSILGPPIRTWQVGFIAGILLNVASGSNVVVLYFNSTDYRRVFKKEFQALKGYFCNKNAVHPISVKNQVRCANQNNKMNIIQLSQQINVKTINLNR
;
A
#
# COMPACT_ATOMS: atom_id res chain seq x y z
N MET A 1 13.03 21.67 -8.85
CA MET A 1 11.58 21.86 -8.70
C MET A 1 11.34 23.11 -7.88
N ALA A 2 10.58 24.08 -8.39
CA ALA A 2 10.00 25.10 -7.51
C ALA A 2 8.49 25.03 -7.66
N SER A 3 7.85 24.31 -6.76
CA SER A 3 6.50 24.68 -6.39
C SER A 3 6.52 24.77 -4.89
N ILE A 4 6.41 26.01 -4.43
CA ILE A 4 6.05 26.40 -3.06
C ILE A 4 7.22 26.44 -2.08
N ASN A 5 8.18 27.29 -2.45
CA ASN A 5 8.83 28.25 -1.57
C ASN A 5 9.13 27.83 -0.13
N THR A 6 10.42 27.62 0.10
CA THR A 6 11.01 27.38 1.41
C THR A 6 11.48 28.68 2.08
N SER A 7 11.07 29.86 1.59
CA SER A 7 11.50 31.14 2.17
C SER A 7 10.42 31.79 3.01
N THR A 8 10.84 32.56 4.02
CA THR A 8 9.96 33.38 4.86
C THR A 8 9.25 34.51 4.10
N ASN A 9 9.60 34.71 2.83
CA ASN A 9 8.98 35.70 1.94
C ASN A 9 7.92 35.08 1.01
N ASP A 10 7.59 33.80 1.20
CA ASP A 10 6.60 33.14 0.36
C ASP A 10 5.17 33.66 0.56
N PRO A 11 4.40 33.90 -0.52
CA PRO A 11 2.99 34.28 -0.38
C PRO A 11 2.10 33.28 0.38
N LEU A 12 2.32 31.95 0.29
CA LEU A 12 1.57 30.96 1.10
C LEU A 12 1.97 31.08 2.57
N TYR A 13 3.28 31.15 2.86
CA TYR A 13 3.78 31.34 4.24
C TYR A 13 3.25 32.63 4.85
N LEU A 14 3.37 33.76 4.14
CA LEU A 14 2.89 35.06 4.61
C LEU A 14 1.37 35.07 4.83
N ALA A 15 0.60 34.37 4.00
CA ALA A 15 -0.84 34.27 4.16
C ALA A 15 -1.27 33.46 5.38
N TYR A 16 -0.56 32.36 5.70
CA TYR A 16 -1.07 31.37 6.67
C TYR A 16 -0.25 31.18 7.96
N ARG A 17 0.95 31.76 8.09
CA ARG A 17 1.84 31.55 9.27
C ARG A 17 1.24 31.90 10.63
N PHE A 18 0.23 32.77 10.67
CA PHE A 18 -0.48 33.17 11.90
C PHE A 18 -2.00 33.11 11.74
N ALA A 19 -2.50 32.46 10.69
CA ALA A 19 -3.93 32.41 10.39
C ALA A 19 -4.70 31.42 11.29
N GLY A 20 -4.01 30.58 12.05
CA GLY A 20 -4.62 29.44 12.74
C GLY A 20 -5.19 28.42 11.75
N PRO A 21 -6.16 27.58 12.15
CA PRO A 21 -6.79 26.61 11.26
C PRO A 21 -7.46 27.30 10.07
N SER A 22 -6.98 27.04 8.86
CA SER A 22 -7.49 27.64 7.62
C SER A 22 -8.15 26.59 6.72
N ALA A 23 -9.37 26.88 6.25
CA ALA A 23 -10.10 25.99 5.34
C ALA A 23 -9.30 25.71 4.04
N ASP A 24 -8.54 26.68 3.55
CA ASP A 24 -7.74 26.55 2.33
C ASP A 24 -6.61 25.52 2.45
N LEU A 25 -6.14 25.25 3.68
CA LEU A 25 -5.14 24.21 3.96
C LEU A 25 -5.79 22.90 4.43
N ILE A 26 -6.85 23.00 5.24
CA ILE A 26 -7.52 21.83 5.83
C ILE A 26 -8.24 21.01 4.77
N VAL A 27 -8.97 21.64 3.84
CA VAL A 27 -9.72 20.93 2.79
C VAL A 27 -8.82 20.04 1.94
N PRO A 28 -7.70 20.53 1.34
CA PRO A 28 -6.81 19.65 0.58
C PRO A 28 -6.13 18.59 1.45
N ALA A 29 -5.78 18.90 2.71
CA ALA A 29 -5.21 17.92 3.62
C ALA A 29 -6.17 16.77 3.94
N VAL A 30 -7.44 17.09 4.21
CA VAL A 30 -8.50 16.10 4.46
C VAL A 30 -8.74 15.26 3.21
N ALA A 31 -8.83 15.88 2.03
CA ALA A 31 -9.03 15.16 0.78
C ALA A 31 -7.87 14.19 0.49
N LEU A 32 -6.63 14.65 0.63
CA LEU A 32 -5.44 13.84 0.41
C LEU A 32 -5.35 12.68 1.42
N ASN A 33 -5.56 12.97 2.71
CA ASN A 33 -5.52 11.96 3.76
C ASN A 33 -6.64 10.93 3.60
N PHE A 34 -7.83 11.34 3.16
CA PHE A 34 -8.93 10.40 2.88
C PHE A 34 -8.54 9.40 1.80
N VAL A 35 -7.97 9.86 0.68
CA VAL A 35 -7.50 8.97 -0.39
C VAL A 35 -6.35 8.08 0.10
N ALA A 36 -5.42 8.63 0.87
CA ALA A 36 -4.32 7.88 1.47
C ALA A 36 -4.83 6.78 2.41
N LEU A 37 -5.85 7.04 3.25
CA LEU A 37 -6.47 6.05 4.13
C LEU A 37 -7.10 4.89 3.34
N VAL A 38 -7.80 5.19 2.23
CA VAL A 38 -8.31 4.15 1.33
C VAL A 38 -7.15 3.32 0.77
N GLY A 39 -6.08 3.97 0.32
CA GLY A 39 -4.87 3.30 -0.15
C GLY A 39 -4.23 2.39 0.90
N ILE A 40 -4.10 2.84 2.15
CA ILE A 40 -3.54 2.08 3.28
C ILE A 40 -4.34 0.80 3.50
N VAL A 41 -5.68 0.89 3.54
CA VAL A 41 -6.56 -0.27 3.72
C VAL A 41 -6.42 -1.25 2.54
N LEU A 42 -6.41 -0.74 1.31
CA LEU A 42 -6.27 -1.57 0.12
C LEU A 42 -4.91 -2.27 0.09
N ASN A 43 -3.81 -1.54 0.15
CA ASN A 43 -2.46 -2.09 0.16
C ASN A 43 -2.25 -3.08 1.33
N GLY A 44 -2.77 -2.77 2.52
CA GLY A 44 -2.78 -3.68 3.67
C GLY A 44 -3.52 -4.99 3.39
N THR A 45 -4.62 -4.95 2.64
CA THR A 45 -5.35 -6.15 2.23
C THR A 45 -4.51 -7.03 1.29
N VAL A 46 -3.77 -6.45 0.33
CA VAL A 46 -2.86 -7.22 -0.56
C VAL A 46 -1.79 -7.93 0.26
N LEU A 47 -1.18 -7.22 1.21
CA LEU A 47 -0.16 -7.78 2.10
C LEU A 47 -0.72 -8.96 2.89
N PHE A 48 -1.87 -8.76 3.53
CA PHE A 48 -2.53 -9.79 4.32
C PHE A 48 -2.78 -11.06 3.50
N VAL A 49 -3.39 -10.94 2.32
CA VAL A 49 -3.69 -12.12 1.49
C VAL A 49 -2.43 -12.78 0.93
N THR A 50 -1.39 -11.99 0.63
CA THR A 50 -0.13 -12.52 0.07
C THR A 50 0.65 -13.29 1.12
N VAL A 51 0.71 -12.80 2.37
CA VAL A 51 1.37 -13.49 3.49
C VAL A 51 0.61 -14.77 3.86
N LYS A 52 -0.72 -14.70 3.92
CA LYS A 52 -1.56 -15.83 4.37
C LYS A 52 -1.65 -16.96 3.34
N SER A 53 -1.63 -16.65 2.04
CA SER A 53 -1.82 -17.67 1.01
C SER A 53 -0.51 -18.31 0.55
N ASN A 54 -0.38 -19.62 0.77
CA ASN A 54 0.73 -20.41 0.24
C ASN A 54 0.79 -20.38 -1.30
N SER A 55 -0.35 -20.24 -1.97
CA SER A 55 -0.42 -20.18 -3.44
C SER A 55 0.19 -18.90 -4.01
N LEU A 56 0.45 -17.89 -3.18
CA LEU A 56 0.99 -16.60 -3.60
C LEU A 56 2.49 -16.44 -3.30
N ARG A 57 3.23 -17.51 -2.96
CA ARG A 57 4.66 -17.42 -2.53
C ARG A 57 5.70 -17.38 -3.66
N GLY A 58 5.36 -16.81 -4.82
CA GLY A 58 6.27 -16.62 -5.97
C GLY A 58 7.03 -15.29 -5.93
N SER A 59 8.09 -15.15 -6.73
CA SER A 59 8.95 -13.94 -6.77
C SER A 59 8.16 -12.66 -7.01
N ALA A 60 7.29 -12.69 -8.01
CA ALA A 60 6.54 -11.51 -8.35
C ALA A 60 5.48 -11.11 -7.33
N ASN A 61 4.85 -12.08 -6.65
CA ASN A 61 3.91 -11.74 -5.58
C ASN A 61 4.66 -11.21 -4.36
N PHE A 62 5.89 -11.65 -4.11
CA PHE A 62 6.77 -11.03 -3.12
C PHE A 62 7.07 -9.57 -3.49
N LEU A 63 7.44 -9.29 -4.74
CA LEU A 63 7.69 -7.92 -5.21
C LEU A 63 6.42 -7.06 -5.15
N MET A 64 5.25 -7.61 -5.49
CA MET A 64 3.96 -6.93 -5.32
C MET A 64 3.66 -6.63 -3.85
N ALA A 65 3.94 -7.57 -2.95
CA ALA A 65 3.82 -7.33 -1.51
C ALA A 65 4.79 -6.24 -1.05
N LEU A 66 6.05 -6.26 -1.50
CA LEU A 66 7.03 -5.23 -1.18
C LEU A 66 6.54 -3.83 -1.64
N ILE A 67 6.03 -3.72 -2.86
CA ILE A 67 5.41 -2.48 -3.38
C ILE A 67 4.27 -2.05 -2.47
N CYS A 68 3.31 -2.92 -2.16
CA CYS A 68 2.16 -2.58 -1.32
C CYS A 68 2.58 -2.17 0.11
N PHE A 69 3.63 -2.79 0.67
CA PHE A 69 4.19 -2.40 1.96
C PHE A 69 4.78 -1.00 1.91
N CYS A 70 5.61 -0.72 0.89
CA CYS A 70 6.21 0.58 0.71
C CYS A 70 5.17 1.68 0.47
N GLU A 71 4.16 1.42 -0.36
CA GLU A 71 3.04 2.35 -0.60
C GLU A 71 2.22 2.61 0.67
N LEU A 72 1.95 1.57 1.47
CA LEU A 72 1.27 1.72 2.76
C LEU A 72 2.05 2.66 3.69
N VAL A 73 3.36 2.44 3.84
CA VAL A 73 4.21 3.29 4.69
C VAL A 73 4.30 4.71 4.14
N HIS A 74 4.43 4.88 2.83
CA HIS A 74 4.40 6.18 2.16
C HIS A 74 3.11 6.96 2.48
N GLN A 75 1.96 6.33 2.35
CA GLN A 75 0.64 6.96 2.51
C GLN A 75 0.37 7.44 3.95
N ILE A 76 0.97 6.82 4.96
CA ILE A 76 0.91 7.30 6.36
C ILE A 76 1.47 8.73 6.48
N GLY A 77 2.37 9.14 5.59
CA GLY A 77 2.95 10.49 5.58
C GLY A 77 1.92 11.60 5.35
N HIS A 78 0.81 11.31 4.67
CA HIS A 78 -0.24 12.31 4.45
C HIS A 78 -1.01 12.66 5.73
N THR A 79 -1.01 11.79 6.74
CA THR A 79 -1.56 12.09 8.05
C THR A 79 -0.75 13.18 8.77
N PHE A 80 0.56 13.26 8.54
CA PHE A 80 1.41 14.28 9.14
C PHE A 80 0.99 15.69 8.69
N PHE A 81 0.86 15.90 7.38
CA PHE A 81 0.35 17.16 6.83
C PHE A 81 -1.01 17.56 7.45
N LEU A 82 -1.94 16.60 7.56
CA LEU A 82 -3.24 16.84 8.18
C LEU A 82 -3.13 17.33 9.63
N VAL A 83 -2.27 16.70 10.44
CA VAL A 83 -2.07 17.08 11.84
C VAL A 83 -1.50 18.49 11.95
N VAL A 84 -0.52 18.84 11.11
CA VAL A 84 0.10 20.17 11.11
C VAL A 84 -0.95 21.25 10.81
N VAL A 85 -1.80 21.08 9.79
CA VAL A 85 -2.78 22.12 9.42
C VAL A 85 -3.98 22.18 10.38
N ILE A 86 -4.45 21.05 10.92
CA ILE A 86 -5.57 21.06 11.89
C ILE A 86 -5.13 21.71 13.21
N SER A 87 -3.86 21.54 13.60
CA SER A 87 -3.33 22.18 14.81
C SER A 87 -3.27 23.72 14.72
N GLY A 88 -3.42 24.28 13.53
CA GLY A 88 -3.28 25.72 13.27
C GLY A 88 -1.85 26.23 13.25
N ILE A 89 -0.85 25.34 13.41
CA ILE A 89 0.57 25.67 13.26
C ILE A 89 0.88 26.03 11.80
N ASN A 90 0.26 25.31 10.85
CA ASN A 90 0.36 25.44 9.39
C ASN A 90 1.75 25.26 8.78
N PHE A 91 2.81 25.72 9.44
CA PHE A 91 4.19 25.58 9.00
C PHE A 91 5.11 25.14 10.12
N ILE A 92 5.96 24.20 9.80
CA ILE A 92 7.04 23.72 10.65
C ILE A 92 8.36 23.85 9.90
N SER A 93 9.47 23.68 10.60
CA SER A 93 10.79 23.71 9.97
C SER A 93 10.99 22.48 9.08
N LEU A 94 11.65 22.67 7.93
CA LEU A 94 11.90 21.63 6.93
C LEU A 94 12.63 20.43 7.53
N LEU A 95 13.66 20.67 8.35
CA LEU A 95 14.40 19.60 9.01
C LEU A 95 13.50 18.77 9.92
N THR A 96 12.64 19.40 10.72
CA THR A 96 11.72 18.67 11.61
C THR A 96 10.70 17.88 10.80
N ALA A 97 10.16 18.46 9.72
CA ALA A 97 9.23 17.78 8.83
C ALA A 97 9.86 16.53 8.20
N ASP A 98 11.05 16.66 7.61
CA ASP A 98 11.72 15.58 6.88
C ASP A 98 12.26 14.48 7.81
N LEU A 99 12.69 14.83 9.03
CA LEU A 99 13.05 13.83 10.05
C LEU A 99 11.84 12.99 10.47
N ILE A 100 10.67 13.62 10.68
CA ILE A 100 9.43 12.90 11.02
C ILE A 100 8.95 12.05 9.84
N MET A 101 9.05 12.57 8.61
CA MET A 101 8.60 11.89 7.39
C MET A 101 9.61 10.87 6.82
N THR A 102 10.79 10.72 7.43
CA THR A 102 11.88 9.85 6.97
C THR A 102 11.42 8.44 6.55
N PRO A 103 10.65 7.68 7.35
CA PRO A 103 10.24 6.33 6.94
C PRO A 103 9.31 6.35 5.71
N MET A 104 8.48 7.37 5.56
CA MET A 104 7.55 7.53 4.44
C MET A 104 8.28 7.90 3.15
N LEU A 105 9.28 8.79 3.24
CA LEU A 105 10.13 9.18 2.13
C LEU A 105 10.98 8.01 1.64
N PHE A 106 11.59 7.28 2.58
CA PHE A 106 12.34 6.06 2.29
C PHE A 106 11.45 5.01 1.60
N ALA A 107 10.25 4.80 2.13
CA ALA A 107 9.30 3.83 1.56
C ALA A 107 8.83 4.24 0.16
N SER A 108 8.57 5.53 -0.09
CA SER A 108 8.22 6.03 -1.43
C SER A 108 9.30 5.67 -2.47
N SER A 109 10.57 5.92 -2.16
CA SER A 109 11.67 5.60 -3.05
C SER A 109 11.86 4.09 -3.21
N CYS A 110 11.70 3.32 -2.13
CA CYS A 110 11.73 1.86 -2.20
C CYS A 110 10.62 1.31 -3.10
N SER A 111 9.40 1.86 -3.04
CA SER A 111 8.28 1.44 -3.90
C SER A 111 8.63 1.61 -5.38
N LEU A 112 9.17 2.77 -5.75
CA LEU A 112 9.58 3.08 -7.11
C LEU A 112 10.64 2.08 -7.63
N MET A 113 11.66 1.78 -6.82
CA MET A 113 12.67 0.78 -7.18
C MET A 113 12.10 -0.64 -7.20
N ALA A 114 11.16 -0.97 -6.31
CA ALA A 114 10.49 -2.26 -6.28
C ALA A 114 9.62 -2.47 -7.53
N MET A 115 8.98 -1.43 -8.05
CA MET A 115 8.27 -1.48 -9.33
C MET A 115 9.21 -1.80 -10.50
N PHE A 116 10.39 -1.17 -10.56
CA PHE A 116 11.38 -1.54 -11.56
C PHE A 116 11.90 -2.96 -11.40
N CYS A 117 12.19 -3.38 -10.16
CA CYS A 117 12.56 -4.76 -9.86
C CYS A 117 11.48 -5.76 -10.32
N ALA A 118 10.20 -5.43 -10.13
CA ALA A 118 9.08 -6.23 -10.60
C ALA A 118 9.02 -6.31 -12.12
N ALA A 119 9.19 -5.18 -12.83
CA ALA A 119 9.26 -5.17 -14.28
C ALA A 119 10.42 -6.02 -14.82
N PHE A 120 11.59 -5.92 -14.16
CA PHE A 120 12.78 -6.69 -14.51
C PHE A 120 12.65 -8.20 -14.23
N ASP A 121 12.14 -8.60 -13.06
CA ASP A 121 11.84 -10.02 -12.75
C ASP A 121 10.90 -10.62 -13.80
N ARG A 122 9.89 -9.86 -14.23
CA ARG A 122 8.98 -10.33 -15.30
C ARG A 122 9.66 -10.45 -16.64
N LEU A 123 10.50 -9.50 -17.03
CA LEU A 123 11.27 -9.61 -18.26
C LEU A 123 12.17 -10.85 -18.22
N PHE A 124 12.84 -11.09 -17.09
CA PHE A 124 13.70 -12.26 -16.92
C PHE A 124 12.91 -13.58 -17.02
N ALA A 125 11.75 -13.66 -16.36
CA ALA A 125 10.86 -14.81 -16.41
C ALA A 125 10.33 -15.12 -17.82
N VAL A 126 10.05 -14.09 -18.64
CA VAL A 126 9.53 -14.26 -20.00
C VAL A 126 10.64 -14.52 -21.03
N ALA A 127 11.76 -13.81 -20.92
CA ALA A 127 12.89 -13.96 -21.82
C ALA A 127 13.56 -15.32 -21.64
N LEU A 128 13.78 -15.75 -20.39
CA LEU A 128 14.57 -16.92 -20.02
C LEU A 128 13.84 -17.80 -18.99
N PRO A 129 12.68 -18.40 -19.31
CA PRO A 129 11.81 -19.08 -18.36
C PRO A 129 12.48 -20.24 -17.61
N PHE A 130 13.27 -21.08 -18.32
CA PHE A 130 13.98 -22.20 -17.71
C PHE A 130 15.06 -21.74 -16.72
N LYS A 131 15.81 -20.69 -17.06
CA LYS A 131 16.86 -20.14 -16.17
C LYS A 131 16.23 -19.45 -14.95
N HIS A 132 15.19 -18.65 -15.17
CA HIS A 132 14.45 -17.99 -14.09
C HIS A 132 13.89 -19.02 -13.10
N SER A 133 13.18 -20.04 -13.59
CA SER A 133 12.61 -21.09 -12.74
C SER A 133 13.69 -21.88 -11.99
N SER A 134 14.82 -22.18 -12.63
CA SER A 134 15.94 -22.90 -12.00
C SER A 134 16.59 -22.08 -10.88
N ILE A 135 16.93 -20.82 -11.15
CA ILE A 135 17.53 -19.91 -10.16
C ILE A 135 16.57 -19.68 -8.99
N PHE A 136 15.29 -19.44 -9.25
CA PHE A 136 14.31 -19.22 -8.19
C PHE A 136 14.09 -20.48 -7.33
N ALA A 137 14.13 -21.68 -7.93
CA ALA A 137 14.02 -22.93 -7.19
C ALA A 137 15.25 -23.19 -6.31
N GLN A 138 16.46 -22.94 -6.82
CA GLN A 138 17.71 -23.22 -6.12
C GLN A 138 18.09 -22.15 -5.10
N TYR A 139 17.89 -20.87 -5.42
CA TYR A 139 18.37 -19.72 -4.65
C TYR A 139 17.22 -18.78 -4.25
N LYS A 140 16.07 -19.36 -3.85
CA LYS A 140 14.85 -18.59 -3.55
C LYS A 140 15.10 -17.41 -2.62
N LEU A 141 15.66 -17.66 -1.43
CA LEU A 141 15.84 -16.61 -0.42
C LEU A 141 16.87 -15.55 -0.85
N PRO A 142 18.10 -15.92 -1.29
CA PRO A 142 19.07 -14.93 -1.80
C PRO A 142 18.52 -14.08 -2.95
N TYR A 143 17.73 -14.68 -3.86
CA TYR A 143 17.11 -13.97 -4.97
C TYR A 143 16.15 -12.87 -4.50
N LEU A 144 15.26 -13.20 -3.56
CA LEU A 144 14.31 -12.24 -2.99
C LEU A 144 15.01 -11.16 -2.15
N LEU A 145 16.02 -11.54 -1.37
CA LEU A 145 16.83 -10.61 -0.59
C LEU A 145 17.64 -9.66 -1.48
N GLY A 146 18.09 -10.11 -2.65
CA GLY A 146 18.77 -9.26 -3.63
C GLY A 146 17.89 -8.11 -4.11
N HIS A 147 16.62 -8.39 -4.45
CA HIS A 147 15.66 -7.34 -4.82
C HIS A 147 15.40 -6.37 -3.66
N LEU A 148 15.19 -6.89 -2.45
CA LEU A 148 15.00 -6.06 -1.27
C LEU A 148 16.20 -5.14 -1.02
N LEU A 149 17.42 -5.68 -1.13
CA LEU A 149 18.65 -4.92 -0.95
C LEU A 149 18.78 -3.78 -1.96
N ILE A 150 18.47 -4.03 -3.23
CA ILE A 150 18.47 -2.98 -4.28
C ILE A 150 17.46 -1.87 -3.93
N CYS A 151 16.26 -2.23 -3.46
CA CYS A 151 15.25 -1.25 -3.04
C CYS A 151 15.73 -0.41 -1.85
N VAL A 152 16.31 -1.07 -0.83
CA VAL A 152 16.84 -0.40 0.37
C VAL A 152 17.98 0.54 0.03
N ILE A 153 18.92 0.12 -0.82
CA ILE A 153 20.04 0.97 -1.25
C ILE A 153 19.51 2.23 -1.96
N TYR A 154 18.56 2.06 -2.88
CA TYR A 154 17.98 3.20 -3.58
C TYR A 154 17.19 4.14 -2.65
N GLY A 155 16.41 3.58 -1.74
CA GLY A 155 15.68 4.33 -0.72
C GLY A 155 16.61 5.12 0.19
N ALA A 156 17.67 4.49 0.69
CA ALA A 156 18.68 5.12 1.54
C ALA A 156 19.45 6.22 0.79
N PHE A 157 19.80 5.98 -0.47
CA PHE A 157 20.43 6.96 -1.33
C PHE A 157 19.56 8.21 -1.49
N THR A 158 18.27 8.05 -1.81
CA THR A 158 17.36 9.20 -1.94
C THR A 158 17.18 9.93 -0.61
N LEU A 159 16.99 9.20 0.48
CA LEU A 159 16.83 9.77 1.81
C LEU A 159 18.05 10.59 2.23
N ASN A 160 19.26 10.13 1.90
CA ASN A 160 20.48 10.86 2.21
C ASN A 160 20.51 12.24 1.53
N TYR A 161 20.10 12.35 0.26
CA TYR A 161 20.01 13.66 -0.41
C TYR A 161 18.95 14.57 0.18
N VAL A 162 17.78 14.00 0.50
CA VAL A 162 16.67 14.74 1.10
C VAL A 162 17.09 15.32 2.45
N LEU A 163 17.61 14.48 3.34
CA LEU A 163 18.03 14.92 4.67
C LEU A 163 19.23 15.87 4.60
N GLY A 164 20.20 15.62 3.71
CA GLY A 164 21.33 16.53 3.50
C GLY A 164 20.87 17.95 3.15
N PHE A 165 19.91 18.06 2.23
CA PHE A 165 19.30 19.36 1.89
C PHE A 165 18.51 19.96 3.05
N ALA A 166 17.77 19.15 3.79
CA ALA A 166 17.01 19.60 4.96
C ALA A 166 17.93 20.14 6.07
N PHE A 167 19.11 19.56 6.27
CA PHE A 167 20.11 20.08 7.22
C PHE A 167 20.66 21.44 6.79
N GLU A 168 20.98 21.62 5.51
CA GLU A 168 21.45 22.90 4.96
C GLU A 168 20.37 23.99 5.00
N ASN A 169 19.09 23.59 4.99
CA ASN A 169 17.93 24.45 4.88
C ASN A 169 16.99 24.34 6.08
N ALA A 170 17.54 24.05 7.27
CA ALA A 170 16.76 23.59 8.42
C ALA A 170 15.65 24.56 8.84
N GLY A 171 15.88 25.87 8.73
CA GLY A 171 14.92 26.90 9.15
C GLY A 171 13.79 27.19 8.16
N ASN A 172 13.80 26.57 6.99
CA ASN A 172 12.82 26.87 5.96
C ASN A 172 11.43 26.35 6.34
N PRO A 173 10.36 27.15 6.21
CA PRO A 173 9.01 26.71 6.52
C PRO A 173 8.48 25.72 5.47
N THR A 174 7.76 24.70 5.93
CA THR A 174 7.00 23.75 5.09
C THR A 174 5.69 23.42 5.78
N THR A 175 4.66 23.13 4.98
CA THR A 175 3.37 22.64 5.49
C THR A 175 3.44 21.19 5.99
N GLY A 176 4.52 20.46 5.67
CA GLY A 176 4.68 19.05 5.98
C GLY A 176 4.01 18.12 4.97
N VAL A 177 3.61 18.63 3.80
CA VAL A 177 3.19 17.77 2.68
C VAL A 177 4.41 17.13 2.02
N VAL A 178 4.34 15.83 1.75
CA VAL A 178 5.47 15.03 1.21
C VAL A 178 6.09 15.61 -0.07
N ALA A 179 5.29 16.29 -0.91
CA ALA A 179 5.79 16.90 -2.14
C ALA A 179 6.77 18.06 -1.89
N GLU A 180 6.62 18.79 -0.78
CA GLU A 180 7.49 19.92 -0.42
C GLU A 180 8.89 19.44 0.02
N THR A 181 9.05 18.17 0.38
CA THR A 181 10.37 17.58 0.65
C THR A 181 11.23 17.46 -0.61
N PHE A 182 10.62 17.35 -1.79
CA PHE A 182 11.31 17.19 -3.06
C PHE A 182 11.48 18.54 -3.78
N MET A 183 12.02 19.52 -3.07
CA MET A 183 12.17 20.88 -3.58
C MET A 183 13.61 21.21 -4.00
N GLY A 184 13.76 22.31 -4.75
CA GLY A 184 15.07 22.82 -5.16
C GLY A 184 15.87 21.83 -6.00
N PRO A 185 17.19 21.70 -5.75
CA PRO A 185 18.07 20.73 -6.41
C PRO A 185 17.70 19.27 -6.13
N VAL A 186 17.17 18.96 -4.94
CA VAL A 186 16.74 17.60 -4.57
C VAL A 186 15.60 17.16 -5.45
N GLY A 187 14.61 18.03 -5.67
CA GLY A 187 13.50 17.75 -6.58
C GLY A 187 13.93 17.42 -8.01
N TYR A 188 14.95 18.10 -8.54
CA TYR A 188 15.47 17.80 -9.87
C TYR A 188 16.14 16.41 -9.93
N LYS A 189 16.95 16.08 -8.92
CA LYS A 189 17.58 14.76 -8.84
C LYS A 189 16.55 13.65 -8.66
N PHE A 190 15.55 13.86 -7.80
CA PHE A 190 14.46 12.93 -7.59
C PHE A 190 13.62 12.72 -8.86
N PHE A 191 13.32 13.82 -9.57
CA PHE A 191 12.66 13.76 -10.88
C PHE A 191 13.46 12.93 -11.88
N ALA A 192 14.74 13.25 -12.06
CA ALA A 192 15.61 12.55 -13.00
C ALA A 192 15.70 11.05 -12.67
N GLY A 193 15.87 10.71 -11.39
CA GLY A 193 15.87 9.32 -10.92
C GLY A 193 14.54 8.62 -11.19
N THR A 194 13.41 9.27 -10.87
CA THR A 194 12.06 8.74 -11.12
C THR A 194 11.82 8.52 -12.60
N PHE A 195 12.21 9.48 -13.43
CA PHE A 195 12.09 9.38 -14.89
C PHE A 195 12.92 8.23 -15.44
N ILE A 196 14.18 8.09 -15.02
CA ILE A 196 15.07 7.00 -15.46
C ILE A 196 14.50 5.63 -15.07
N ILE A 197 14.05 5.47 -13.82
CA ILE A 197 13.48 4.19 -13.35
C ILE A 197 12.16 3.87 -14.07
N SER A 198 11.32 4.88 -14.29
CA SER A 198 10.06 4.73 -15.02
C SER A 198 10.29 4.37 -16.49
N LEU A 199 11.29 5.00 -17.12
CA LEU A 199 11.70 4.68 -18.48
C LEU A 199 12.26 3.26 -18.56
N GLY A 200 13.14 2.86 -17.65
CA GLY A 200 13.67 1.49 -17.56
C GLY A 200 12.57 0.44 -17.39
N SER A 201 11.58 0.73 -16.54
CA SER A 201 10.41 -0.14 -16.34
C SER A 201 9.56 -0.25 -17.61
N THR A 202 9.34 0.88 -18.29
CA THR A 202 8.63 0.93 -19.57
C THR A 202 9.35 0.11 -20.64
N CYS A 203 10.68 0.26 -20.76
CA CYS A 203 11.49 -0.54 -21.66
C CYS A 203 11.37 -2.05 -21.36
N CYS A 204 11.40 -2.46 -20.09
CA CYS A 204 11.19 -3.86 -19.72
C CYS A 204 9.85 -4.40 -20.23
N TYR A 205 8.77 -3.61 -20.10
CA TYR A 205 7.45 -4.03 -20.58
C TYR A 205 7.32 -4.03 -22.09
N MET A 206 7.92 -3.07 -22.78
CA MET A 206 7.99 -3.08 -24.24
C MET A 206 8.74 -4.33 -24.73
N SER A 207 9.86 -4.69 -24.08
CA SER A 207 10.59 -5.92 -24.38
C SER A 207 9.75 -7.18 -24.12
N ILE A 208 9.03 -7.26 -23.01
CA ILE A 208 8.10 -8.37 -22.72
C ILE A 208 7.06 -8.49 -23.84
N PHE A 209 6.45 -7.37 -24.25
CA PHE A 209 5.43 -7.34 -25.30
C PHE A 209 6.00 -7.86 -26.63
N VAL A 210 7.19 -7.38 -27.03
CA VAL A 210 7.89 -7.84 -28.24
C VAL A 210 8.21 -9.33 -28.16
N ILE A 211 8.77 -9.81 -27.05
CA ILE A 211 9.14 -11.23 -26.89
C ILE A 211 7.90 -12.13 -27.01
N ILE A 212 6.77 -11.74 -26.40
CA ILE A 212 5.52 -12.50 -26.48
C ILE A 212 4.98 -12.51 -27.91
N ARG A 213 5.07 -11.40 -28.64
CA ARG A 213 4.64 -11.33 -30.05
C ARG A 213 5.54 -12.12 -30.99
N CYS A 214 6.84 -12.18 -30.73
CA CYS A 214 7.79 -12.90 -31.58
C CYS A 214 7.80 -14.42 -31.31
N LYS A 215 7.50 -14.87 -30.09
CA LYS A 215 7.36 -16.30 -29.76
C LYS A 215 5.97 -16.82 -30.12
N ASN A 216 5.76 -17.16 -31.39
CA ASN A 216 4.58 -17.91 -31.83
C ASN A 216 4.50 -19.26 -31.09
N GLY A 217 3.44 -19.52 -30.32
CA GLY A 217 3.10 -20.86 -29.83
C GLY A 217 3.32 -21.20 -28.34
N VAL A 218 3.45 -20.23 -27.43
CA VAL A 218 3.54 -20.55 -25.98
C VAL A 218 2.17 -20.52 -25.30
N THR A 219 1.84 -21.65 -24.68
CA THR A 219 0.63 -22.03 -23.94
C THR A 219 0.01 -20.86 -23.13
N GLU A 220 -1.15 -20.42 -23.59
CA GLU A 220 -1.47 -18.99 -23.77
C GLU A 220 -2.34 -18.35 -22.66
N GLN A 221 -2.82 -19.11 -21.67
CA GLN A 221 -3.97 -18.62 -20.87
C GLN A 221 -3.64 -18.18 -19.43
N THR A 222 -2.78 -18.87 -18.69
CA THR A 222 -2.62 -18.60 -17.24
C THR A 222 -1.51 -17.59 -16.93
N ASN A 223 -0.31 -17.75 -17.51
CA ASN A 223 0.82 -16.84 -17.30
C ASN A 223 0.57 -15.45 -17.90
N THR A 224 -0.13 -15.39 -19.04
CA THR A 224 -0.46 -14.16 -19.77
C THR A 224 -1.45 -13.29 -19.01
N ARG A 225 -2.40 -13.89 -18.29
CA ARG A 225 -3.37 -13.15 -17.45
C ARG A 225 -2.70 -12.52 -16.23
N VAL A 226 -1.86 -13.28 -15.53
CA VAL A 226 -1.10 -12.75 -14.39
C VAL A 226 -0.16 -11.62 -14.84
N LEU A 227 0.53 -11.82 -15.97
CA LEU A 227 1.35 -10.79 -16.59
C LEU A 227 0.55 -9.53 -16.93
N ARG A 228 -0.64 -9.67 -17.54
CA ARG A 228 -1.54 -8.55 -17.88
C ARG A 228 -1.92 -7.74 -16.66
N SER A 229 -2.30 -8.40 -15.55
CA SER A 229 -2.67 -7.69 -14.32
C SER A 229 -1.53 -6.84 -13.78
N LEU A 230 -0.30 -7.37 -13.82
CA LEU A 230 0.88 -6.71 -13.29
C LEU A 230 1.36 -5.57 -14.19
N VAL A 231 1.28 -5.72 -15.52
CA VAL A 231 1.49 -4.63 -16.48
C VAL A 231 0.56 -3.46 -16.16
N ILE A 232 -0.74 -3.72 -15.99
CA ILE A 232 -1.72 -2.66 -15.72
C ILE A 232 -1.40 -1.95 -14.41
N ILE A 233 -1.08 -2.69 -13.34
CA ILE A 233 -0.73 -2.11 -12.04
C ILE A 233 0.49 -1.20 -12.16
N LEU A 234 1.57 -1.71 -12.75
CA LEU A 234 2.79 -0.92 -12.87
C LEU A 234 2.60 0.27 -13.81
N SER A 235 1.83 0.14 -14.90
CA SER A 235 1.50 1.28 -15.76
C SER A 235 0.70 2.36 -15.03
N ILE A 236 -0.27 2.00 -14.19
CA ILE A 236 -1.05 2.96 -13.40
C ILE A 236 -0.16 3.64 -12.36
N ASN A 237 0.65 2.88 -11.62
CA ASN A 237 1.52 3.44 -10.58
C ASN A 237 2.63 4.31 -11.18
N ILE A 238 3.39 3.79 -12.14
CA ILE A 238 4.45 4.53 -12.85
C ILE A 238 3.86 5.77 -13.53
N GLY A 239 2.70 5.61 -14.17
CA GLY A 239 1.95 6.71 -14.78
C GLY A 239 1.55 7.78 -13.76
N GLY A 240 1.07 7.39 -12.57
CA GLY A 240 0.75 8.30 -11.48
C GLY A 240 1.96 9.09 -10.98
N TYR A 241 3.11 8.43 -10.78
CA TYR A 241 4.37 9.08 -10.39
C TYR A 241 4.84 10.06 -11.46
N LEU A 242 4.93 9.62 -12.72
CA LEU A 242 5.34 10.48 -13.83
C LEU A 242 4.39 11.66 -14.04
N PHE A 243 3.07 11.42 -14.01
CA PHE A 243 2.06 12.45 -14.15
C PHE A 243 2.23 13.52 -13.07
N THR A 244 2.42 13.10 -11.82
CA THR A 244 2.59 14.02 -10.69
C THR A 244 3.82 14.88 -10.85
N MET A 245 4.92 14.26 -11.24
CA MET A 245 6.18 14.96 -11.49
C MET A 245 6.09 15.96 -12.64
N VAL A 246 5.49 15.56 -13.76
CA VAL A 246 5.27 16.44 -14.92
C VAL A 246 4.35 17.59 -14.55
N MET A 247 3.28 17.33 -13.80
CA MET A 247 2.38 18.39 -13.30
C MET A 247 3.14 19.39 -12.43
N TYR A 248 3.94 18.96 -11.45
CA TYR A 248 4.75 19.88 -10.65
C TYR A 248 5.76 20.66 -11.49
N GLN A 249 6.36 20.05 -12.51
CA GLN A 249 7.27 20.75 -13.42
C GLN A 249 6.55 21.78 -14.30
N LEU A 250 5.32 21.50 -14.73
CA LEU A 250 4.49 22.43 -15.49
C LEU A 250 3.99 23.59 -14.60
N LEU A 251 3.57 23.30 -13.37
CA LEU A 251 3.20 24.32 -12.39
C LEU A 251 4.38 25.23 -12.06
N TYR A 252 5.60 24.69 -12.04
CA TYR A 252 6.81 25.50 -11.92
C TYR A 252 7.04 26.38 -13.15
N ALA A 253 7.03 25.79 -14.35
CA ALA A 253 7.36 26.50 -15.58
C ALA A 253 6.34 27.58 -15.96
N PHE A 254 5.06 27.36 -15.65
CA PHE A 254 3.94 28.21 -16.07
C PHE A 254 3.19 28.83 -14.89
N GLY A 255 3.69 28.72 -13.66
CA GLY A 255 2.99 29.14 -12.44
C GLY A 255 2.60 30.61 -12.41
N SER A 256 3.42 31.49 -13.00
CA SER A 256 3.13 32.93 -13.11
C SER A 256 1.93 33.24 -14.01
N ILE A 257 1.63 32.36 -14.97
CA ILE A 257 0.51 32.48 -15.91
C ILE A 257 -0.76 31.86 -15.31
N LEU A 258 -0.61 30.76 -14.54
CA LEU A 258 -1.73 30.00 -13.98
C LEU A 258 -2.46 30.72 -12.84
N GLY A 259 -1.85 31.74 -12.26
CA GLY A 259 -2.49 32.67 -11.34
C GLY A 259 -1.69 32.89 -10.05
N PRO A 260 -2.36 33.34 -8.97
CA PRO A 260 -1.72 33.59 -7.69
C PRO A 260 -1.03 32.34 -7.14
N PRO A 261 0.12 32.46 -6.44
CA PRO A 261 0.89 31.31 -5.94
C PRO A 261 0.09 30.32 -5.09
N ILE A 262 -0.86 30.80 -4.28
CA ILE A 262 -1.76 29.96 -3.47
C ILE A 262 -2.62 29.06 -4.37
N ARG A 263 -3.15 29.60 -5.47
CA ARG A 263 -3.94 28.81 -6.42
C ARG A 263 -3.08 27.75 -7.11
N THR A 264 -1.85 28.10 -7.49
CA THR A 264 -0.89 27.16 -8.07
C THR A 264 -0.52 26.05 -7.09
N TRP A 265 -0.38 26.37 -5.79
CA TRP A 265 -0.21 25.39 -4.70
C TRP A 265 -1.41 24.42 -4.64
N GLN A 266 -2.63 24.95 -4.64
CA GLN A 266 -3.86 24.16 -4.60
C GLN A 266 -4.01 23.22 -5.81
N VAL A 267 -3.64 23.67 -7.01
CA VAL A 267 -3.67 22.80 -8.21
C VAL A 267 -2.66 21.65 -8.09
N GLY A 268 -1.52 21.86 -7.43
CA GLY A 268 -0.55 20.81 -7.13
C GLY A 268 -1.13 19.63 -6.34
N PHE A 269 -2.15 19.86 -5.49
CA PHE A 269 -2.80 18.78 -4.75
C PHE A 269 -3.57 17.82 -5.64
N ILE A 270 -4.09 18.27 -6.78
CA ILE A 270 -4.80 17.40 -7.71
C ILE A 270 -3.86 16.29 -8.19
N ALA A 271 -2.60 16.65 -8.50
CA ALA A 271 -1.57 15.70 -8.87
C ALA A 271 -1.26 14.71 -7.73
N GLY A 272 -1.06 15.21 -6.51
CA GLY A 272 -0.84 14.37 -5.33
C GLY A 272 -2.00 13.41 -5.01
N ILE A 273 -3.25 13.85 -5.20
CA ILE A 273 -4.43 13.00 -5.04
C ILE A 273 -4.42 11.87 -6.08
N LEU A 274 -4.17 12.20 -7.35
CA LEU A 274 -4.13 11.20 -8.43
C LEU A 274 -3.01 10.18 -8.24
N LEU A 275 -1.84 10.59 -7.73
CA LEU A 275 -0.77 9.67 -7.33
C LEU A 275 -1.24 8.68 -6.29
N ASN A 276 -1.93 9.16 -5.25
CA ASN A 276 -2.41 8.33 -4.16
C ASN A 276 -3.53 7.37 -4.60
N VAL A 277 -4.40 7.81 -5.51
CA VAL A 277 -5.39 6.92 -6.16
C VAL A 277 -4.67 5.83 -6.96
N ALA A 278 -3.63 6.18 -7.73
CA ALA A 278 -2.83 5.20 -8.46
C ALA A 278 -2.19 4.19 -7.49
N SER A 279 -1.49 4.66 -6.47
CA SER A 279 -0.87 3.82 -5.42
C SER A 279 -1.87 2.88 -4.71
N GLY A 280 -3.10 3.33 -4.47
CA GLY A 280 -4.17 2.50 -3.89
C GLY A 280 -4.82 1.50 -4.87
N SER A 281 -4.60 1.65 -6.18
CA SER A 281 -5.30 0.86 -7.20
C SER A 281 -4.87 -0.61 -7.29
N ASN A 282 -3.74 -0.96 -6.65
CA ASN A 282 -3.14 -2.30 -6.67
C ASN A 282 -4.17 -3.42 -6.40
N VAL A 283 -4.96 -3.32 -5.33
CA VAL A 283 -6.00 -4.31 -4.99
C VAL A 283 -7.03 -4.43 -6.09
N VAL A 284 -7.54 -3.28 -6.55
CA VAL A 284 -8.64 -3.21 -7.50
C VAL A 284 -8.22 -3.94 -8.77
N VAL A 285 -7.04 -3.61 -9.30
CA VAL A 285 -6.51 -4.25 -10.50
C VAL A 285 -6.24 -5.74 -10.28
N LEU A 286 -5.65 -6.13 -9.15
CA LEU A 286 -5.41 -7.55 -8.83
C LEU A 286 -6.72 -8.34 -8.72
N TYR A 287 -7.74 -7.79 -8.08
CA TYR A 287 -9.03 -8.44 -7.93
C TYR A 287 -9.72 -8.67 -9.29
N PHE A 288 -9.73 -7.67 -10.16
CA PHE A 288 -10.39 -7.77 -11.47
C PHE A 288 -9.58 -8.57 -12.50
N ASN A 289 -8.24 -8.56 -12.43
CA ASN A 289 -7.40 -9.15 -13.49
C ASN A 289 -6.69 -10.45 -13.10
N SER A 290 -6.55 -10.77 -11.80
CA SER A 290 -5.93 -12.02 -11.34
C SER A 290 -6.95 -12.97 -10.71
N THR A 291 -7.11 -14.15 -11.31
CA THR A 291 -8.01 -15.19 -10.81
C THR A 291 -7.55 -15.75 -9.46
N ASP A 292 -6.23 -15.83 -9.24
CA ASP A 292 -5.66 -16.33 -7.99
C ASP A 292 -5.90 -15.36 -6.85
N TYR A 293 -5.59 -14.07 -7.05
CA TYR A 293 -5.86 -13.05 -6.05
C TYR A 293 -7.36 -12.96 -5.76
N ARG A 294 -8.23 -12.93 -6.78
CA ARG A 294 -9.68 -12.89 -6.60
C ARG A 294 -10.21 -14.08 -5.78
N ARG A 295 -9.70 -15.29 -6.04
CA ARG A 295 -10.08 -16.50 -5.30
C ARG A 295 -9.68 -16.39 -3.83
N VAL A 296 -8.45 -15.93 -3.56
CA VAL A 296 -7.96 -15.73 -2.18
C VAL A 296 -8.74 -14.62 -1.49
N PHE A 297 -8.93 -13.47 -2.12
CA PHE A 297 -9.75 -12.36 -1.58
C PHE A 297 -11.15 -12.84 -1.20
N LYS A 298 -11.86 -13.55 -2.09
CA LYS A 298 -13.20 -14.08 -1.80
C LYS A 298 -13.19 -15.02 -0.59
N LYS A 299 -12.22 -15.93 -0.51
CA LYS A 299 -12.08 -16.86 0.61
C LYS A 299 -11.88 -16.12 1.94
N GLU A 300 -10.99 -15.13 1.96
CA GLU A 300 -10.66 -14.38 3.17
C GLU A 300 -11.78 -13.41 3.59
N PHE A 301 -12.43 -12.72 2.65
CA PHE A 301 -13.59 -11.87 2.96
C PHE A 301 -14.79 -12.68 3.45
N GLN A 302 -15.01 -13.89 2.92
CA GLN A 302 -16.04 -14.79 3.44
C GLN A 302 -15.73 -15.27 4.85
N ALA A 303 -14.47 -15.60 5.15
CA ALA A 303 -14.05 -15.98 6.50
C ALA A 303 -14.23 -14.84 7.51
N LEU A 304 -13.88 -13.60 7.13
CA LEU A 304 -14.13 -12.41 7.93
C LEU A 304 -15.62 -12.18 8.16
N LYS A 305 -16.44 -12.25 7.11
CA LYS A 305 -17.91 -12.13 7.22
C LYS A 305 -18.48 -13.19 8.17
N GLY A 306 -18.02 -14.44 8.07
CA GLY A 306 -18.41 -15.53 8.98
C GLY A 306 -18.06 -15.22 10.44
N TYR A 307 -16.87 -14.67 10.70
CA TYR A 307 -16.44 -14.29 12.05
C TYR A 307 -17.30 -13.16 12.65
N PHE A 308 -17.60 -12.12 11.87
CA PHE A 308 -18.44 -11.01 12.34
C PHE A 308 -19.92 -11.39 12.47
N CYS A 309 -20.45 -12.22 11.58
CA CYS A 309 -21.84 -12.66 11.66
C CYS A 309 -22.07 -13.70 12.78
N ASN A 310 -21.13 -14.61 13.06
CA ASN A 310 -21.29 -15.60 14.14
C ASN A 310 -21.18 -15.00 15.55
N LYS A 311 -20.51 -13.85 15.72
CA LYS A 311 -20.49 -13.17 17.03
C LYS A 311 -21.83 -12.57 17.45
N ASN A 312 -22.77 -12.40 16.51
CA ASN A 312 -24.13 -11.92 16.80
C ASN A 312 -25.16 -13.07 16.92
N ALA A 313 -24.75 -14.31 16.68
CA ALA A 313 -25.57 -15.47 17.00
C ALA A 313 -25.39 -15.81 18.49
N VAL A 314 -26.06 -15.05 19.37
CA VAL A 314 -26.48 -15.60 20.66
C VAL A 314 -27.32 -16.82 20.31
N HIS A 315 -26.74 -18.01 20.42
CA HIS A 315 -27.47 -19.25 20.23
C HIS A 315 -28.68 -19.19 21.17
N PRO A 316 -29.93 -19.11 20.67
CA PRO A 316 -31.05 -19.41 21.52
C PRO A 316 -30.83 -20.86 21.93
N ILE A 317 -30.66 -21.10 23.23
CA ILE A 317 -30.63 -22.45 23.77
C ILE A 317 -31.94 -23.08 23.30
N SER A 318 -31.85 -23.94 22.30
CA SER A 318 -33.02 -24.60 21.73
C SER A 318 -33.70 -25.34 22.87
N VAL A 319 -34.97 -25.00 23.13
CA VAL A 319 -35.81 -25.65 24.15
C VAL A 319 -35.78 -27.18 24.01
N LYS A 320 -35.59 -27.69 22.79
CA LYS A 320 -35.39 -29.13 22.53
C LYS A 320 -34.16 -29.71 23.23
N ASN A 321 -33.05 -28.99 23.33
CA ASN A 321 -31.84 -29.46 24.01
C ASN A 321 -32.00 -29.41 25.54
N GLN A 322 -32.71 -28.41 26.08
CA GLN A 322 -33.08 -28.40 27.51
C GLN A 322 -34.02 -29.55 27.86
N VAL A 323 -35.04 -29.83 27.04
CA VAL A 323 -35.95 -30.98 27.24
C VAL A 323 -35.20 -32.31 27.12
N ARG A 324 -34.21 -32.41 26.21
CA ARG A 324 -33.41 -33.64 26.06
C ARG A 324 -32.50 -33.89 27.27
N CYS A 325 -31.87 -32.86 27.83
CA CYS A 325 -31.08 -32.98 29.05
C CYS A 325 -31.96 -33.27 30.29
N ALA A 326 -33.15 -32.65 30.39
CA ALA A 326 -34.10 -32.95 31.46
C ALA A 326 -34.59 -34.41 31.39
N ASN A 327 -34.89 -34.92 30.20
CA ASN A 327 -35.31 -36.32 30.02
C ASN A 327 -34.19 -37.33 30.29
N GLN A 328 -32.92 -36.99 30.00
CA GLN A 328 -31.78 -37.85 30.36
C GLN A 328 -31.55 -37.91 31.88
N ASN A 329 -31.69 -36.79 32.59
CA ASN A 329 -31.57 -36.77 34.05
C ASN A 329 -32.71 -37.56 34.72
N ASN A 330 -33.95 -37.45 34.23
CA ASN A 330 -35.05 -38.28 34.71
C ASN A 330 -34.80 -39.79 34.47
N LYS A 331 -34.20 -40.16 33.33
CA LYS A 331 -33.89 -41.56 33.04
C LYS A 331 -32.82 -42.14 33.97
N MET A 332 -31.79 -41.35 34.33
CA MET A 332 -30.79 -41.79 35.32
C MET A 332 -31.35 -41.94 36.73
N ASN A 333 -32.22 -41.00 37.17
CA ASN A 333 -32.83 -41.09 38.50
C ASN A 333 -33.73 -42.33 38.64
N ILE A 334 -34.47 -42.72 37.59
CA ILE A 334 -35.29 -43.94 37.60
C ILE A 334 -34.41 -45.20 37.71
N ILE A 335 -33.27 -45.24 37.00
CA ILE A 335 -32.34 -46.38 37.07
C ILE A 335 -31.76 -46.50 38.48
N GLN A 336 -31.34 -45.40 39.10
CA GLN A 336 -30.83 -45.41 40.48
C GLN A 336 -31.89 -45.86 41.49
N LEU A 337 -33.14 -45.42 41.34
CA LEU A 337 -34.24 -45.86 42.21
C LEU A 337 -34.50 -47.38 42.07
N SER A 338 -34.47 -47.89 40.83
CA SER A 338 -34.67 -49.33 40.57
C SER A 338 -33.57 -50.21 41.16
N GLN A 339 -32.33 -49.71 41.18
CA GLN A 339 -31.20 -50.40 41.80
C GLN A 339 -31.31 -50.40 43.33
N GLN A 340 -31.75 -49.30 43.95
CA GLN A 340 -31.98 -49.25 45.40
C GLN A 340 -33.12 -50.18 45.87
N ILE A 341 -34.19 -50.31 45.09
CA ILE A 341 -35.29 -51.24 45.38
C ILE A 341 -34.79 -52.68 45.32
N ASN A 342 -34.04 -53.06 44.28
CA ASN A 342 -33.52 -54.42 44.15
C ASN A 342 -32.60 -54.84 45.30
N VAL A 343 -31.77 -53.92 45.81
CA VAL A 343 -30.90 -54.19 46.97
C VAL A 343 -31.72 -54.38 48.27
N LYS A 344 -32.82 -53.64 48.45
CA LYS A 344 -33.70 -53.83 49.62
C LYS A 344 -34.45 -55.16 49.57
N THR A 345 -34.89 -55.62 48.40
CA THR A 345 -35.62 -56.91 48.27
C THR A 345 -34.73 -58.12 48.56
N ILE A 346 -33.43 -58.04 48.23
CA ILE A 346 -32.46 -59.11 48.50
C ILE A 346 -32.18 -59.26 50.01
N ASN A 347 -32.25 -58.18 50.77
CA ASN A 347 -32.03 -58.20 52.23
C ASN A 347 -33.25 -58.63 53.06
N LEU A 348 -34.44 -58.77 52.46
CA LEU A 348 -35.65 -59.26 53.13
C LEU A 348 -35.85 -60.78 52.98
N ASN A 349 -35.07 -61.43 52.11
CA ASN A 349 -35.11 -62.88 51.86
C ASN A 349 -33.89 -63.63 52.45
N ARG A 350 -33.15 -62.98 53.36
CA ARG A 350 -32.15 -63.57 54.24
C ARG A 350 -32.58 -63.31 55.67
#